data_AF-A0A059WV43-F1
#
_entry.id   AF-A0A059WV43-F1
#
_cell.length_a   1.000
_cell.length_b   1.000
_cell.length_c   1.000
_cell.angle_alpha   90.00
_cell.angle_beta   90.00
_cell.angle_gamma   90.00
#
_symmetry.space_group_name_H-M   'P 1'
#
loop_
_entity.id
_entity.type
_entity.pdbx_description
1 polymer ?
#
loop_
_entity_poly.entity_id
_entity_poly.type
_entity_poly.pdbx_seq_one_letter_code
_entity_poly.pdbx_strand_id
1 'polypeptide(L)'
;AADLVKVPIQDSYQAEYLQFWQAFPPPSQSASGQASWEDVLPQLGLTSLRPNEALTITTVFTALKTLDGGVINRAGATGLRDEFQNELPAPRQAEVPIRIIAGPGAAQPTATTTPKPHSNPEHSTPNPATPTLELPTPTTSAIIATAELTASVPTSDSIPTPTLVPAHLPRTGTGDPSSAWLIVALALLLGGVLA
;
A
#
# COMPACT_ATOMS: atom_id res chain seq x y z
N ALA A 1 18.04 -5.80 -17.64
CA ALA A 1 17.13 -5.15 -16.69
C ALA A 1 17.84 -5.16 -15.34
N ALA A 2 17.77 -4.05 -14.62
CA ALA A 2 18.49 -3.85 -13.36
C ALA A 2 17.56 -4.21 -12.18
N ASP A 3 18.15 -4.69 -11.10
CA ASP A 3 17.52 -4.98 -9.82
C ASP A 3 17.37 -3.69 -8.98
N LEU A 4 16.24 -3.52 -8.30
CA LEU A 4 16.10 -2.41 -7.35
C LEU A 4 16.79 -2.75 -6.03
N VAL A 5 17.60 -1.84 -5.52
CA VAL A 5 18.31 -2.00 -4.23
C VAL A 5 17.86 -0.99 -3.18
N LYS A 6 17.02 -0.02 -3.56
CA LYS A 6 16.35 0.90 -2.62
C LYS A 6 14.95 1.20 -3.12
N VAL A 7 13.94 0.96 -2.27
CA VAL A 7 12.54 1.19 -2.62
C VAL A 7 11.87 2.07 -1.55
N PRO A 8 12.00 3.41 -1.66
CA PRO A 8 11.29 4.32 -0.78
C PRO A 8 9.82 4.43 -1.21
N ILE A 9 8.91 4.36 -0.25
CA ILE A 9 7.46 4.44 -0.48
C ILE A 9 6.87 5.53 0.41
N GLN A 10 5.91 6.27 -0.13
CA GLN A 10 5.09 7.21 0.60
C GLN A 10 3.62 6.91 0.34
N ASP A 11 2.84 6.81 1.40
CA ASP A 11 1.39 6.69 1.36
C ASP A 11 0.74 7.94 1.97
N SER A 12 -0.27 8.47 1.30
CA SER A 12 -0.95 9.71 1.66
C SER A 12 -2.46 9.52 1.69
N TYR A 13 -3.06 9.92 2.81
CA TYR A 13 -4.48 9.73 3.12
C TYR A 13 -5.08 11.00 3.71
N GLN A 14 -6.42 11.10 3.67
CA GLN A 14 -7.12 12.24 4.26
C GLN A 14 -7.36 12.01 5.75
N ALA A 15 -6.57 12.68 6.58
CA ALA A 15 -6.60 12.55 8.04
C ALA A 15 -7.94 12.91 8.70
N GLU A 16 -8.77 13.70 8.02
CA GLU A 16 -10.12 14.02 8.52
C GLU A 16 -11.04 12.80 8.58
N TYR A 17 -10.83 11.83 7.68
CA TYR A 17 -11.69 10.66 7.50
C TYR A 17 -11.02 9.36 7.94
N LEU A 18 -9.69 9.30 7.84
CA LEU A 18 -8.90 8.10 8.11
C LEU A 18 -7.80 8.40 9.12
N GLN A 19 -7.66 7.52 10.10
CA GLN A 19 -6.53 7.52 11.03
C GLN A 19 -5.67 6.29 10.75
N PHE A 20 -4.38 6.49 10.48
CA PHE A 20 -3.45 5.37 10.37
C PHE A 20 -3.39 4.59 11.68
N TRP A 21 -3.55 3.27 11.62
CA TRP A 21 -3.47 2.39 12.77
C TRP A 21 -2.16 1.60 12.78
N GLN A 22 -1.89 0.85 11.71
CA GLN A 22 -0.69 0.02 11.59
C GLN A 22 -0.41 -0.33 10.13
N ALA A 23 0.80 -0.80 9.85
CA ALA A 23 1.14 -1.38 8.56
C ALA A 23 2.14 -2.53 8.69
N PHE A 24 2.18 -3.38 7.67
CA PHE A 24 3.21 -4.39 7.48
C PHE A 24 3.78 -4.30 6.06
N PRO A 25 5.10 -4.09 5.89
CA PRO A 25 6.08 -3.78 6.96
C PRO A 25 5.78 -2.42 7.64
N PRO A 26 6.26 -2.19 8.88
CA PRO A 26 6.00 -0.94 9.59
C PRO A 26 6.63 0.27 8.87
N PRO A 27 6.00 1.45 8.90
CA PRO A 27 6.58 2.63 8.27
C PRO A 27 7.81 3.10 9.05
N SER A 28 8.79 3.67 8.33
CA SER A 28 9.91 4.38 8.94
C SER A 28 9.43 5.62 9.70
N GLN A 29 8.45 6.33 9.14
CA GLN A 29 7.84 7.50 9.77
C GLN A 29 6.33 7.51 9.48
N SER A 30 5.54 7.92 10.47
CA SER A 30 4.10 8.13 10.29
C SER A 30 3.68 9.45 10.93
N ALA A 31 2.78 10.14 10.26
CA ALA A 31 2.19 11.38 10.70
C ALA A 31 0.71 11.40 10.29
N SER A 32 -0.03 12.38 10.80
CA SER A 32 -1.41 12.60 10.37
C SER A 32 -1.46 12.83 8.85
N GLY A 33 -2.17 11.98 8.12
CA GLY A 33 -2.34 12.06 6.68
C GLY A 33 -1.20 11.45 5.84
N GLN A 34 -0.17 10.89 6.47
CA GLN A 34 0.95 10.29 5.74
C GLN A 34 1.62 9.13 6.48
N ALA A 35 2.01 8.08 5.75
CA ALA A 35 2.95 7.05 6.20
C ALA A 35 4.08 6.93 5.17
N SER A 36 5.31 6.70 5.62
CA SER A 36 6.47 6.62 4.72
C SER A 36 7.44 5.53 5.14
N TRP A 37 8.07 4.93 4.14
CA TRP A 37 9.11 3.92 4.25
C TRP A 37 10.33 4.43 3.51
N GLU A 38 11.45 4.62 4.20
CA GLU A 38 12.70 5.05 3.58
C GLU A 38 13.28 3.98 2.66
N ASP A 39 13.12 2.72 3.07
CA ASP A 39 13.36 1.53 2.26
C ASP A 39 12.57 0.34 2.84
N VAL A 40 11.90 -0.39 1.97
CA VAL A 40 11.05 -1.54 2.33
C VAL A 40 11.76 -2.88 2.17
N LEU A 41 12.85 -2.95 1.38
CA LEU A 41 13.54 -4.22 1.10
C LEU A 41 14.10 -4.86 2.38
N PRO A 42 14.86 -4.15 3.24
CA PRO A 42 15.46 -4.78 4.42
C PRO A 42 14.42 -5.26 5.42
N GLN A 43 13.28 -4.57 5.49
CA GLN A 43 12.18 -4.92 6.41
C GLN A 43 11.49 -6.23 6.03
N LEU A 44 11.63 -6.64 4.77
CA LEU A 44 11.09 -7.89 4.23
C LEU A 44 12.19 -8.95 4.08
N GLY A 45 13.40 -8.70 4.60
CA GLY A 45 14.54 -9.61 4.50
C GLY A 45 15.14 -9.69 3.09
N LEU A 46 14.87 -8.70 2.25
CA LEU A 46 15.37 -8.61 0.88
C LEU A 46 16.53 -7.62 0.80
N THR A 47 17.51 -7.93 -0.06
CA THR A 47 18.62 -7.02 -0.39
C THR A 47 18.44 -6.36 -1.75
N SER A 48 17.58 -6.94 -2.60
CA SER A 48 17.26 -6.45 -3.94
C SER A 48 15.90 -6.97 -4.37
N LEU A 49 15.27 -6.29 -5.32
CA LEU A 49 14.02 -6.69 -5.97
C LEU A 49 14.28 -6.84 -7.46
N ARG A 50 14.08 -8.04 -8.00
CA ARG A 50 14.37 -8.32 -9.40
C ARG A 50 13.33 -7.69 -10.34
N PRO A 51 13.66 -7.51 -11.63
CA PRO A 51 12.68 -7.14 -12.64
C PRO A 51 11.44 -8.04 -12.60
N ASN A 52 10.26 -7.41 -12.61
CA ASN A 52 8.94 -8.06 -12.54
C ASN A 52 8.63 -8.77 -11.22
N GLU A 53 9.48 -8.66 -10.20
CA GLU A 53 9.14 -9.06 -8.84
C GLU A 53 8.25 -8.00 -8.20
N ALA A 54 7.29 -8.45 -7.39
CA ALA A 54 6.32 -7.58 -6.74
C ALA A 54 6.49 -7.61 -5.23
N LEU A 55 6.25 -6.45 -4.62
CA LEU A 55 6.24 -6.27 -3.18
C LEU A 55 4.85 -5.87 -2.73
N THR A 56 4.44 -6.33 -1.55
CA THR A 56 3.15 -5.96 -0.94
C THR A 56 3.37 -5.24 0.38
N ILE A 57 2.71 -4.09 0.52
CA ILE A 57 2.63 -3.33 1.77
C ILE A 57 1.15 -3.28 2.14
N THR A 58 0.83 -3.70 3.37
CA THR A 58 -0.54 -3.69 3.88
C THR A 58 -0.66 -2.62 4.95
N THR A 59 -1.52 -1.64 4.72
CA THR A 59 -1.82 -0.55 5.66
C THR A 59 -3.24 -0.71 6.21
N VAL A 60 -3.42 -0.45 7.49
CA VAL A 60 -4.72 -0.49 8.17
C VAL A 60 -5.06 0.89 8.71
N PHE A 61 -6.29 1.33 8.43
CA PHE A 61 -6.82 2.62 8.84
C PHE A 61 -8.10 2.46 9.67
N THR A 62 -8.26 3.31 10.67
CA THR A 62 -9.53 3.50 11.38
C THR A 62 -10.34 4.58 10.67
N ALA A 63 -11.60 4.28 10.36
CA ALA A 63 -12.54 5.23 9.79
C ALA A 63 -13.13 6.15 10.88
N LEU A 64 -12.98 7.47 10.73
CA LEU A 64 -13.39 8.46 11.73
C LEU A 64 -14.78 9.05 11.47
N LYS A 65 -15.17 9.20 10.19
CA LYS A 65 -16.43 9.85 9.79
C LYS A 65 -17.07 9.10 8.61
N THR A 66 -18.40 9.18 8.51
CA THR A 66 -19.12 8.71 7.32
C THR A 66 -18.78 9.60 6.12
N LEU A 67 -18.70 9.01 4.94
CA LEU A 67 -18.33 9.66 3.70
C LEU A 67 -18.99 8.98 2.50
N ASP A 68 -19.91 9.71 1.87
CA ASP A 68 -20.63 9.25 0.67
C ASP A 68 -19.86 9.53 -0.64
N GLY A 69 -18.97 10.53 -0.64
CA GLY A 69 -18.24 11.02 -1.83
C GLY A 69 -16.93 10.30 -2.18
N GLY A 70 -16.44 9.44 -1.30
CA GLY A 70 -15.17 8.73 -1.46
C GLY A 70 -13.92 9.61 -1.24
N VAL A 71 -12.97 9.13 -0.44
CA VAL A 71 -11.60 9.70 -0.36
C VAL A 71 -10.64 8.78 -1.09
N ILE A 72 -9.51 9.31 -1.54
CA ILE A 72 -8.48 8.50 -2.22
C ILE A 72 -7.28 8.38 -1.30
N ASN A 73 -6.86 7.14 -1.04
CA ASN A 73 -5.53 6.83 -0.53
C ASN A 73 -4.55 6.73 -1.70
N ARG A 74 -3.39 7.41 -1.63
CA ARG A 74 -2.40 7.40 -2.71
C ARG A 74 -1.05 6.93 -2.19
N ALA A 75 -0.59 5.81 -2.72
CA ALA A 75 0.74 5.27 -2.46
C ALA A 75 1.64 5.42 -3.69
N GLY A 76 2.86 5.89 -3.50
CA GLY A 76 3.84 6.11 -4.57
C GLY A 76 5.25 5.80 -4.13
N ALA A 77 6.09 5.40 -5.10
CA ALA A 77 7.52 5.26 -4.90
C ALA A 77 8.26 6.46 -5.50
N THR A 78 9.24 6.98 -4.77
CA THR A 78 10.13 8.06 -5.26
C THR A 78 11.56 7.79 -4.82
N GLY A 79 12.56 8.28 -5.56
CA GLY A 79 13.96 8.06 -5.21
C GLY A 79 14.40 6.58 -5.26
N LEU A 80 13.78 5.79 -6.15
CA LEU A 80 14.18 4.42 -6.43
C LEU A 80 15.65 4.36 -6.86
N ARG A 81 16.38 3.34 -6.41
CA ARG A 81 17.78 3.09 -6.83
C ARG A 81 17.95 1.67 -7.35
N ASP A 82 18.70 1.54 -8.44
CA ASP A 82 19.14 0.25 -8.98
C ASP A 82 20.50 -0.20 -8.41
N GLU A 83 20.98 -1.40 -8.77
CA GLU A 83 22.27 -1.92 -8.31
C GLU A 83 23.47 -1.06 -8.72
N PHE A 84 23.31 -0.21 -9.74
CA PHE A 84 24.31 0.72 -10.23
C PHE A 84 24.20 2.11 -9.57
N GLN A 85 23.34 2.26 -8.56
CA GLN A 85 23.05 3.51 -7.85
C GLN A 85 22.39 4.60 -8.71
N ASN A 86 21.92 4.25 -9.90
CA ASN A 86 21.16 5.17 -10.74
C ASN A 86 19.81 5.46 -10.07
N GLU A 87 19.38 6.72 -10.13
CA GLU A 87 18.02 7.06 -9.76
C GLU A 87 17.07 6.64 -10.87
N LEU A 88 16.01 5.95 -10.52
CA LEU A 88 14.96 5.59 -11.47
C LEU A 88 13.77 6.54 -11.33
N PRO A 89 13.11 6.87 -12.45
CA PRO A 89 11.91 7.68 -12.42
C PRO A 89 10.83 7.01 -11.56
N ALA A 90 10.05 7.83 -10.87
CA ALA A 90 8.93 7.35 -10.07
C ALA A 90 7.93 6.58 -10.96
N PRO A 91 7.52 5.36 -10.56
CA PRO A 91 6.48 4.62 -11.26
C PRO A 91 5.13 5.30 -11.07
N ARG A 92 4.12 4.78 -11.75
CA ARG A 92 2.74 5.21 -11.52
C ARG A 92 2.35 4.93 -10.06
N GLN A 93 1.63 5.88 -9.47
CA GLN A 93 1.11 5.74 -8.12
C GLN A 93 -0.08 4.78 -8.11
N ALA A 94 -0.27 4.11 -6.98
CA ALA A 94 -1.47 3.34 -6.69
C ALA A 94 -2.50 4.25 -6.01
N GLU A 95 -3.74 4.20 -6.48
CA GLU A 95 -4.84 4.99 -5.94
C GLU A 95 -5.98 4.06 -5.52
N VAL A 96 -6.41 4.17 -4.27
CA VAL A 96 -7.49 3.37 -3.71
C VAL A 96 -8.64 4.29 -3.28
N PRO A 97 -9.79 4.27 -3.98
CA PRO A 97 -10.97 5.00 -3.55
C PRO A 97 -11.63 4.30 -2.36
N ILE A 98 -11.93 5.06 -1.31
CA ILE A 98 -12.46 4.58 -0.03
C ILE A 98 -13.77 5.29 0.25
N ARG A 99 -14.85 4.52 0.42
CA ARG A 99 -16.16 5.00 0.87
C ARG A 99 -16.38 4.52 2.30
N ILE A 100 -16.91 5.39 3.16
CA ILE A 100 -17.19 5.05 4.56
C ILE A 100 -18.68 5.17 4.78
N ILE A 101 -19.35 4.03 4.95
CA ILE A 101 -20.79 3.97 5.24
C ILE A 101 -21.02 4.05 6.74
N ALA A 102 -22.09 4.73 7.15
CA ALA A 102 -22.49 4.82 8.54
C ALA A 102 -22.75 3.42 9.10
N GLY A 103 -22.13 3.11 10.24
CA GLY A 103 -22.45 1.90 10.98
C GLY A 103 -23.85 1.96 11.59
N PRO A 104 -24.48 0.81 11.90
CA PRO A 104 -25.83 0.77 12.48
C PRO A 104 -25.99 1.53 13.82
N GLY A 105 -24.89 1.86 14.51
CA GLY A 105 -24.89 2.70 15.72
C GLY A 105 -24.79 4.21 15.49
N ALA A 106 -24.67 4.68 14.25
CA ALA A 106 -24.58 6.10 13.90
C ALA A 106 -25.96 6.79 13.75
N ALA A 107 -27.06 6.05 13.94
CA ALA A 107 -28.36 6.65 14.16
C ALA A 107 -28.33 7.38 15.50
N GLN A 108 -28.04 8.67 15.44
CA GLN A 108 -28.02 9.57 16.59
C GLN A 108 -29.30 9.37 17.42
N PRO A 109 -29.21 9.05 18.73
CA PRO A 109 -30.39 8.98 19.57
C PRO A 109 -31.09 10.34 19.51
N THR A 110 -32.24 10.38 18.85
CA THR A 110 -33.10 11.55 18.87
C THR A 110 -33.62 11.65 20.30
N ALA A 111 -33.23 12.69 21.03
CA ALA A 111 -33.74 12.90 22.37
C ALA A 111 -35.27 13.01 22.30
N THR A 112 -35.97 12.01 22.84
CA THR A 112 -37.42 12.07 23.05
C THR A 112 -37.70 13.24 23.98
N THR A 113 -38.55 14.17 23.57
CA THR A 113 -38.99 15.28 24.43
C THR A 113 -39.58 14.71 25.73
N THR A 114 -38.91 14.97 26.85
CA THR A 114 -39.38 14.57 28.19
C THR A 114 -40.75 15.19 28.47
N PRO A 115 -41.80 14.39 28.77
CA PRO A 115 -43.09 14.94 29.19
C PRO A 115 -42.95 15.69 30.50
N LYS A 116 -43.54 16.89 30.57
CA LYS A 116 -43.54 17.73 31.78
C LYS A 116 -44.35 17.02 32.88
N PRO A 117 -43.84 16.87 34.12
CA PRO A 117 -44.55 16.17 35.18
C PRO A 117 -45.79 16.95 35.61
N HIS A 118 -46.93 16.27 35.64
CA HIS A 118 -48.14 16.71 36.33
C HIS A 118 -48.00 16.36 37.82
N SER A 119 -48.32 17.30 38.69
CA SER A 119 -48.11 17.21 40.14
C SER A 119 -49.27 16.55 40.91
N ASN A 120 -48.94 15.50 41.70
CA ASN A 120 -49.48 15.07 43.02
C ASN A 120 -50.95 14.55 43.14
N PRO A 121 -51.43 13.83 44.21
CA PRO A 121 -50.77 13.21 45.40
C PRO A 121 -51.14 11.73 45.77
N GLU A 122 -50.25 11.15 46.61
CA GLU A 122 -50.44 10.18 47.72
C GLU A 122 -50.94 8.71 47.54
N HIS A 123 -50.10 7.77 48.01
CA HIS A 123 -50.33 6.80 49.12
C HIS A 123 -49.93 5.32 48.84
N SER A 124 -49.26 4.73 49.84
CA SER A 124 -48.99 3.30 50.11
C SER A 124 -47.70 2.61 49.57
N THR A 125 -46.65 2.68 50.43
CA THR A 125 -45.74 1.64 51.00
C THR A 125 -45.22 0.43 50.15
N PRO A 126 -43.95 -0.01 50.36
CA PRO A 126 -43.20 -0.83 49.42
C PRO A 126 -43.19 -2.34 49.76
N ASN A 127 -43.05 -3.19 48.74
CA ASN A 127 -42.58 -4.57 48.89
C ASN A 127 -41.40 -4.81 47.92
N PRO A 128 -40.22 -5.23 48.38
CA PRO A 128 -39.05 -5.41 47.52
C PRO A 128 -39.14 -6.74 46.77
N ALA A 129 -39.37 -6.70 45.46
CA ALA A 129 -39.01 -7.80 44.58
C ALA A 129 -37.53 -7.64 44.21
N THR A 130 -36.72 -8.59 44.64
CA THR A 130 -35.31 -8.78 44.25
C THR A 130 -35.18 -8.76 42.72
N PRO A 131 -34.30 -7.93 42.12
CA PRO A 131 -33.99 -8.07 40.71
C PRO A 131 -33.08 -9.27 40.50
N THR A 132 -33.58 -10.27 39.79
CA THR A 132 -32.75 -11.32 39.19
C THR A 132 -31.77 -10.66 38.21
N LEU A 133 -30.48 -10.78 38.48
CA LEU A 133 -29.42 -10.42 37.53
C LEU A 133 -29.47 -11.42 36.36
N GLU A 134 -30.13 -11.05 35.26
CA GLU A 134 -29.93 -11.75 33.99
C GLU A 134 -28.60 -11.31 33.39
N LEU A 135 -27.66 -12.26 33.36
CA LEU A 135 -26.38 -12.13 32.70
C LEU A 135 -26.60 -12.08 31.18
N PRO A 136 -26.21 -11.02 30.45
CA PRO A 136 -26.31 -11.02 29.01
C PRO A 136 -25.28 -11.98 28.43
N THR A 137 -25.75 -13.10 27.89
CA THR A 137 -24.95 -13.99 27.05
C THR A 137 -24.50 -13.20 25.81
N PRO A 138 -23.20 -13.02 25.54
CA PRO A 138 -22.77 -12.43 24.28
C PRO A 138 -23.10 -13.40 23.15
N THR A 139 -24.05 -13.03 22.30
CA THR A 139 -24.32 -13.75 21.05
C THR A 139 -23.27 -13.31 20.03
N THR A 140 -22.19 -14.09 19.93
CA THR A 140 -21.23 -13.98 18.83
C THR A 140 -21.94 -14.32 17.53
N SER A 141 -22.29 -13.28 16.75
CA SER A 141 -22.75 -13.47 15.38
C SER A 141 -21.54 -13.83 14.51
N ALA A 142 -21.46 -15.09 14.11
CA ALA A 142 -20.47 -15.54 13.13
C ALA A 142 -20.76 -14.89 11.77
N ILE A 143 -19.83 -14.06 11.30
CA ILE A 143 -19.80 -13.58 9.92
C ILE A 143 -19.42 -14.76 9.01
N ILE A 144 -20.39 -15.23 8.22
CA ILE A 144 -20.17 -16.21 7.16
C ILE A 144 -19.53 -15.46 5.99
N ALA A 145 -18.28 -15.75 5.68
CA ALA A 145 -17.66 -15.32 4.43
C ALA A 145 -18.27 -16.14 3.29
N THR A 146 -19.06 -15.49 2.42
CA THR A 146 -19.50 -16.03 1.14
C THR A 146 -18.86 -15.21 0.03
N ALA A 147 -17.86 -15.79 -0.64
CA ALA A 147 -17.62 -15.66 -2.07
C ALA A 147 -16.40 -16.52 -2.45
N GLU A 148 -16.66 -17.74 -2.93
CA GLU A 148 -15.71 -18.42 -3.81
C GLU A 148 -15.80 -17.74 -5.18
N LEU A 149 -14.74 -17.05 -5.59
CA LEU A 149 -14.58 -16.58 -6.97
C LEU A 149 -14.12 -17.78 -7.81
N THR A 150 -15.07 -18.48 -8.41
CA THR A 150 -14.79 -19.44 -9.48
C THR A 150 -14.39 -18.66 -10.74
N ALA A 151 -13.09 -18.64 -11.07
CA ALA A 151 -12.62 -18.15 -12.35
C ALA A 151 -13.04 -19.14 -13.45
N SER A 152 -14.12 -18.81 -14.18
CA SER A 152 -14.46 -19.48 -15.43
C SER A 152 -13.55 -18.95 -16.53
N VAL A 153 -12.71 -19.82 -17.10
CA VAL A 153 -11.84 -19.50 -18.24
C VAL A 153 -12.71 -19.44 -19.50
N PRO A 154 -12.81 -18.30 -20.21
CA PRO A 154 -13.34 -18.35 -21.56
C PRO A 154 -12.24 -18.85 -22.51
N THR A 155 -12.44 -20.06 -23.04
CA THR A 155 -11.83 -20.46 -24.31
C THR A 155 -12.58 -19.77 -25.44
N SER A 156 -11.94 -18.84 -26.15
CA SER A 156 -12.01 -18.76 -27.62
C SER A 156 -11.14 -17.64 -28.20
N ASP A 157 -10.56 -18.01 -29.34
CA ASP A 157 -10.14 -17.20 -30.48
C ASP A 157 -8.83 -16.42 -30.42
N SER A 158 -7.85 -17.05 -31.08
CA SER A 158 -6.60 -16.51 -31.55
C SER A 158 -6.83 -15.29 -32.46
N ILE A 159 -6.41 -14.12 -31.99
CA ILE A 159 -6.22 -12.94 -32.83
C ILE A 159 -4.73 -12.91 -33.21
N PRO A 160 -4.35 -12.83 -34.50
CA PRO A 160 -2.94 -12.79 -34.88
C PRO A 160 -2.29 -11.48 -34.39
N THR A 161 -1.10 -11.63 -33.82
CA THR A 161 -0.21 -10.54 -33.41
C THR A 161 0.08 -9.60 -34.59
N PRO A 162 -0.10 -8.27 -34.48
CA PRO A 162 0.50 -7.37 -35.46
C PRO A 162 2.02 -7.40 -35.28
N THR A 163 2.71 -7.95 -36.28
CA THR A 163 4.18 -7.91 -36.40
C THR A 163 4.62 -6.46 -36.60
N LEU A 164 5.05 -5.80 -35.52
CA LEU A 164 5.69 -4.49 -35.60
C LEU A 164 7.19 -4.73 -35.85
N VAL A 165 7.58 -4.75 -37.12
CA VAL A 165 8.99 -4.83 -37.53
C VAL A 165 9.71 -3.55 -37.08
N PRO A 166 10.83 -3.63 -36.33
CA PRO A 166 11.63 -2.46 -36.02
C PRO A 166 12.21 -1.85 -37.30
N ALA A 167 11.89 -0.58 -37.57
CA ALA A 167 12.22 0.09 -38.82
C ALA A 167 13.72 0.44 -38.99
N HIS A 168 14.60 0.19 -38.02
CA HIS A 168 16.03 0.41 -38.19
C HIS A 168 16.87 -0.51 -37.28
N LEU A 169 17.70 -1.36 -37.90
CA LEU A 169 18.83 -1.99 -37.22
C LEU A 169 19.95 -0.97 -37.03
N PRO A 170 20.64 -0.94 -35.87
CA PRO A 170 21.88 -0.18 -35.74
C PRO A 170 22.93 -0.75 -36.70
N ARG A 171 23.54 0.14 -37.51
CA ARG A 171 24.73 -0.15 -38.32
C ARG A 171 25.87 -0.53 -37.36
N THR A 172 26.21 -1.81 -37.26
CA THR A 172 27.51 -2.24 -36.73
C THR A 172 28.48 -2.32 -37.89
N GLY A 173 29.10 -1.19 -38.21
CA GLY A 173 30.08 -1.10 -39.27
C GLY A 173 31.07 0.03 -39.02
N THR A 174 32.33 -0.37 -38.85
CA THR A 174 33.58 0.41 -38.93
C THR A 174 33.93 1.37 -37.79
N GLY A 175 35.00 1.02 -37.08
CA GLY A 175 35.84 1.97 -36.35
C GLY A 175 36.16 1.56 -34.92
N ASP A 176 36.92 0.49 -34.75
CA ASP A 176 37.57 0.15 -33.48
C ASP A 176 38.71 1.13 -33.21
N PRO A 177 38.75 1.83 -32.06
CA PRO A 177 40.02 2.16 -31.44
C PRO A 177 40.09 1.61 -30.00
N SER A 178 39.64 0.38 -29.75
CA SER A 178 39.89 -0.32 -28.48
C SER A 178 41.30 -0.93 -28.37
N SER A 179 42.28 -0.43 -29.14
CA SER A 179 43.67 -0.95 -29.14
C SER A 179 44.74 0.05 -28.72
N ALA A 180 44.36 1.23 -28.19
CA ALA A 180 45.35 2.23 -27.77
C ALA A 180 46.05 1.89 -26.43
N TRP A 181 45.51 0.99 -25.61
CA TRP A 181 46.05 0.72 -24.26
C TRP A 181 46.98 -0.50 -24.25
N LEU A 182 46.83 -1.40 -25.24
CA LEU A 182 47.67 -2.59 -25.39
C LEU A 182 49.07 -2.28 -25.95
N ILE A 183 49.29 -1.10 -26.55
CA ILE A 183 50.63 -0.67 -27.03
C ILE A 183 51.45 -0.04 -25.88
N VAL A 184 50.80 0.57 -24.88
CA VAL A 184 51.51 1.17 -23.73
C VAL A 184 52.08 0.09 -22.80
N ALA A 185 51.41 -1.05 -22.68
CA ALA A 185 51.87 -2.17 -21.84
C ALA A 185 53.07 -2.94 -22.43
N LEU A 186 53.27 -2.94 -23.76
CA LEU A 186 54.40 -3.61 -24.40
C LEU A 186 55.68 -2.74 -24.45
N ALA A 187 55.55 -1.40 -24.41
CA ALA A 187 56.70 -0.49 -24.39
C ALA A 187 57.36 -0.35 -22.99
N LEU A 188 56.66 -0.70 -21.91
CA LEU A 188 57.19 -0.65 -20.53
C LEU A 188 57.97 -1.90 -20.10
N LEU A 189 57.98 -2.97 -20.91
CA LEU A 189 58.70 -4.22 -20.61
C LEU A 189 60.07 -4.35 -21.31
N LEU A 190 60.47 -3.39 -22.15
CA LEU A 190 61.75 -3.40 -22.89
C LEU A 190 62.72 -2.27 -22.50
N GLY A 191 62.39 -1.40 -21.54
CA GLY A 191 63.19 -0.22 -21.17
C GLY A 191 63.81 -0.20 -19.77
N GLY A 192 63.78 -1.31 -19.02
CA GLY A 192 64.13 -1.34 -17.58
C GLY A 192 65.38 -2.13 -17.20
N VAL A 193 66.30 -2.41 -18.13
CA VAL A 193 67.65 -2.91 -17.82
C VAL A 193 68.65 -2.01 -18.54
N LEU A 194 68.93 -0.84 -17.95
CA LEU A 194 70.23 -0.13 -17.97
C LEU A 194 70.06 1.22 -17.24
N ALA A 195 70.29 1.21 -15.93
CA ALA A 195 70.77 2.34 -15.13
C ALA A 195 71.18 1.82 -13.75
#